data_AF-A0A1E7HG46-F1
#
_entry.id   AF-A0A1E7HG46-F1
#
_cell.length_a   1.000
_cell.length_b   1.000
_cell.length_c   1.000
_cell.angle_alpha   90.00
_cell.angle_beta   90.00
_cell.angle_gamma   90.00
#
_symmetry.space_group_name_H-M   'P 1'
#
loop_
_entity.id
_entity.type
_entity.pdbx_description
1 polymer ?
#
loop_
_entity_poly.entity_id
_entity_poly.type
_entity_poly.pdbx_seq_one_letter_code
_entity_poly.pdbx_strand_id
1 'polypeptide(L)' 'METTVIYSDGDTLKTDVILRKWLGGQRKFIAIIEGDSLIIKKTYSLLDFSSEPDEDFMSMEEINKEVHKTRKENEHSR' A
#
# COMPACT_ATOMS: atom_id res chain seq x y z
N MET A 1 -0.37 14.53 1.54
CA MET A 1 0.35 13.60 2.44
C MET A 1 -0.55 13.40 3.65
N GLU A 2 -1.08 12.20 3.83
CA GLU A 2 -1.96 11.88 4.97
C GLU A 2 -1.10 11.26 6.07
N THR A 3 -1.23 11.75 7.29
CA THR A 3 -0.44 11.30 8.44
C THR A 3 -1.39 10.80 9.51
N THR A 4 -1.13 9.61 10.04
CA THR A 4 -1.90 9.03 11.14
C THR A 4 -0.96 8.60 12.24
N VAL A 5 -1.35 8.88 13.49
CA VAL A 5 -0.62 8.43 14.67
C VAL A 5 -1.00 6.98 14.96
N ILE A 6 0.00 6.11 15.06
CA ILE A 6 -0.17 4.71 15.48
C ILE A 6 0.18 4.61 16.96
N TYR A 7 -0.67 3.98 17.75
CA TYR A 7 -0.44 3.79 19.19
C TYR A 7 0.17 2.41 19.43
N SER A 8 1.26 2.32 20.19
CA SER A 8 1.81 1.04 20.64
C SER A 8 1.41 0.74 22.08
N ASP A 9 1.06 -0.52 22.35
CA ASP A 9 0.84 -1.05 23.69
C ASP A 9 1.74 -2.27 23.87
N GLY A 10 2.97 -2.03 24.31
CA GLY A 10 4.01 -3.04 24.43
C GLY A 10 4.36 -3.68 23.08
N ASP A 11 3.91 -4.92 22.89
CA ASP A 11 4.13 -5.75 21.70
C ASP A 11 3.09 -5.53 20.58
N THR A 12 2.07 -4.72 20.84
CA THR A 12 0.91 -4.57 19.95
C THR A 12 0.82 -3.16 19.36
N LEU A 13 0.74 -3.05 18.03
CA LEU A 13 0.41 -1.79 17.35
C LEU A 13 -1.10 -1.67 17.14
N LYS A 14 -1.68 -0.55 17.57
CA LYS A 14 -3.10 -0.21 17.45
C LYS A 14 -3.29 0.82 16.34
N THR A 15 -4.11 0.49 15.36
CA THR A 15 -4.43 1.35 14.22
C THR A 15 -5.81 1.99 14.34
N ASP A 16 -6.00 3.11 13.65
CA ASP A 16 -7.30 3.77 13.54
C ASP A 16 -8.35 2.86 12.84
N VAL A 17 -9.63 3.19 13.04
CA VAL A 17 -10.79 2.54 12.41
C VAL A 17 -10.73 2.61 10.90
N ILE A 18 -10.18 3.69 10.32
CA ILE A 18 -10.05 3.85 8.86
C ILE A 18 -9.20 2.72 8.27
N LEU A 19 -8.03 2.45 8.87
CA LEU A 19 -7.15 1.36 8.46
C LEU A 19 -7.83 0.00 8.63
N ARG A 20 -8.58 -0.21 9.71
CA ARG A 20 -9.37 -1.45 9.90
C ARG A 20 -10.41 -1.68 8.80
N LYS A 21 -11.10 -0.63 8.36
CA LYS A 21 -12.04 -0.73 7.22
C LYS A 21 -11.31 -1.11 5.94
N TRP A 22 -10.15 -0.48 5.68
CA TRP A 22 -9.33 -0.82 4.51
C TRP A 22 -8.86 -2.27 4.54
N LEU A 23 -8.42 -2.79 5.69
CA LEU A 23 -7.95 -4.17 5.85
C LEU A 23 -9.05 -5.23 5.58
N GLY A 24 -10.33 -4.85 5.55
CA GLY A 24 -11.39 -5.67 4.96
C GLY A 24 -11.61 -7.01 5.66
N GLY A 25 -11.59 -7.05 6.99
CA GLY A 25 -11.84 -8.26 7.78
C GLY A 25 -10.71 -9.30 7.72
N GLN A 26 -9.63 -9.05 6.98
CA GLN A 26 -8.45 -9.91 6.98
C GLN A 26 -7.83 -9.97 8.39
N ARG A 27 -7.35 -11.16 8.75
CA ARG A 27 -6.72 -11.44 10.06
C ARG A 27 -5.22 -11.69 9.96
N LYS A 28 -4.68 -11.81 8.75
CA LYS A 28 -3.27 -12.10 8.47
C LYS A 28 -2.77 -11.12 7.41
N PHE A 29 -1.54 -10.67 7.58
CA PHE A 29 -0.91 -9.67 6.73
C PHE A 29 0.55 -10.03 6.50
N ILE A 30 1.11 -9.47 5.43
CA ILE A 30 2.55 -9.52 5.18
C ILE A 30 3.14 -8.23 5.73
N ALA A 31 4.13 -8.37 6.61
CA ALA A 31 4.91 -7.27 7.13
C ALA A 31 6.31 -7.29 6.50
N ILE A 32 6.72 -6.17 5.92
CA ILE A 32 8.04 -5.98 5.32
C ILE A 32 8.72 -4.85 6.10
N ILE A 33 9.92 -5.11 6.62
CA ILE A 33 10.74 -4.12 7.31
C ILE A 33 11.87 -3.72 6.36
N GLU A 34 11.90 -2.44 5.98
CA GLU A 34 12.91 -1.86 5.09
C GLU A 34 13.50 -0.60 5.73
N GLY A 35 14.66 -0.76 6.36
CA GLY A 35 15.26 0.30 7.18
C GLY A 35 14.32 0.70 8.32
N ASP A 36 13.96 1.98 8.36
CA ASP A 36 13.03 2.53 9.36
C ASP A 36 11.55 2.40 8.95
N SER A 37 11.27 1.77 7.80
CA SER A 37 9.92 1.63 7.26
C SER A 37 9.33 0.26 7.60
N LEU A 38 8.09 0.27 8.10
CA LEU A 38 7.24 -0.91 8.20
C LEU A 38 6.13 -0.83 7.15
N ILE A 39 6.15 -1.75 6.20
CA ILE A 39 5.16 -1.83 5.12
C ILE A 39 4.25 -3.02 5.41
N ILE A 40 2.95 -2.76 5.55
CA ILE A 40 1.92 -3.78 5.75
C ILE A 40 1.13 -3.97 4.46
N LYS A 41 1.08 -5.21 3.95
CA LYS A 41 0.30 -5.59 2.78
C LYS A 41 -0.75 -6.63 3.14
N LYS A 42 -1.91 -6.56 2.48
CA LYS A 42 -2.92 -7.62 2.49
C LYS A 42 -2.29 -8.92 1.98
N THR A 43 -2.65 -10.04 2.60
CA THR A 43 -2.31 -11.35 2.05
C THR A 43 -3.23 -11.62 0.88
N TYR A 44 -2.65 -11.79 -0.30
CA TYR A 44 -3.33 -12.26 -1.49
C TYR A 44 -2.93 -13.71 -1.75
N SER A 45 -3.89 -14.57 -2.03
CA SER A 45 -3.66 -15.91 -2.55
C SER A 45 -3.11 -15.80 -3.98
N LEU A 46 -2.28 -16.74 -4.42
CA LEU A 46 -1.89 -16.83 -5.83
C LEU A 46 -3.11 -17.00 -6.76
N LEU A 47 -4.21 -17.56 -6.23
CA LEU A 47 -5.49 -17.65 -6.93
C LEU A 47 -6.13 -16.27 -7.15
N ASP A 48 -5.87 -15.28 -6.29
CA ASP A 48 -6.38 -13.92 -6.46
C ASP A 48 -5.75 -13.23 -7.69
N PHE A 49 -4.56 -13.67 -8.11
CA PHE A 49 -3.89 -13.22 -9.33
C PHE A 49 -4.30 -14.02 -10.58
N SER A 50 -5.10 -15.08 -10.42
CA SER A 50 -5.72 -15.80 -11.55
C SER A 50 -7.04 -15.19 -12.00
N SER A 51 -7.54 -14.20 -11.25
CA SER A 51 -8.64 -13.34 -11.63
C SER A 51 -8.26 -12.48 -12.83
N GLU A 52 -9.21 -12.21 -13.72
CA GLU A 52 -9.02 -11.16 -14.72
C GLU A 52 -8.65 -9.85 -13.99
N PRO A 53 -7.69 -9.08 -14.52
CA PRO A 53 -7.33 -7.78 -13.96
C PRO A 53 -8.59 -6.93 -13.81
N ASP A 54 -8.81 -6.38 -12.63
CA ASP A 54 -9.94 -5.49 -12.35
C ASP A 54 -9.73 -4.12 -13.02
N GLU A 55 -10.75 -3.26 -12.96
CA GLU A 55 -10.72 -1.92 -13.58
C GLU A 55 -9.59 -1.02 -13.05
N ASP A 56 -9.06 -1.32 -11.86
CA ASP A 56 -7.97 -0.57 -11.21
C ASP A 56 -6.58 -1.10 -11.58
N PHE A 57 -6.49 -2.20 -12.36
CA PHE A 57 -5.23 -2.78 -12.76
C PHE A 57 -4.58 -1.96 -13.88
N MET A 58 -3.52 -1.23 -13.54
CA MET A 58 -2.67 -0.57 -14.54
C MET A 58 -1.68 -1.55 -15.14
N SER A 59 -1.59 -1.55 -16.47
CA SER A 59 -0.55 -2.26 -17.20
C SER A 59 0.84 -1.71 -16.86
N MET A 60 1.88 -2.52 -17.08
CA MET A 60 3.27 -2.09 -16.89
C MET A 60 3.64 -0.84 -17.71
N GLU A 61 3.02 -0.67 -18.88
CA GLU A 61 3.22 0.53 -19.70
C GLU A 61 2.61 1.78 -19.06
N GLU A 62 1.42 1.66 -18.46
CA GLU A 62 0.75 2.76 -17.76
C GLU A 62 1.50 3.14 -16.49
N ILE A 63 1.98 2.15 -15.72
CA ILE A 63 2.84 2.38 -14.55
C ILE A 63 4.09 3.16 -14.96
N ASN A 64 4.76 2.74 -16.04
CA ASN A 64 5.96 3.43 -16.52
C ASN A 64 5.68 4.87 -16.95
N LYS A 65 4.55 5.12 -17.65
CA LYS A 65 4.12 6.46 -18.04
C LYS A 65 3.86 7.35 -16.83
N GLU A 66 3.12 6.86 -15.84
CA GLU A 66 2.78 7.63 -14.65
C GLU A 66 4.02 7.96 -13.82
N VAL A 67 4.93 6.99 -13.62
CA VAL A 67 6.22 7.22 -12.95
C VAL A 67 7.06 8.29 -13.66
N HIS A 68 7.09 8.28 -14.99
CA HIS A 68 7.83 9.28 -15.77
C HIS A 68 7.18 10.68 -15.72
N LYS A 69 5.85 10.74 -15.68
CA LYS A 69 5.09 11.97 -15.54
C LYS A 69 5.35 12.63 -14.18
N THR A 70 5.23 11.87 -13.09
CA THR A 70 5.52 12.36 -11.73
C THR A 70 6.96 12.85 -11.57
N ARG A 71 7.93 12.20 -12.23
CA ARG A 71 9.34 12.66 -12.22
C ARG A 71 9.49 14.03 -12.90
N LYS A 72 8.89 14.23 -14.07
CA LYS A 72 8.95 15.51 -14.80
C LYS A 72 8.27 16.67 -14.07
N GLU A 73 7.14 16.40 -13.41
CA GLU A 73 6.40 17.40 -12.63
C GLU A 73 7.19 17.85 -11.38
N ASN A 74 7.91 16.91 -10.75
CA ASN A 74 8.81 17.23 -9.62
C ASN A 74 10.08 17.99 -10.05
N GLU A 75 10.56 17.79 -11.27
CA GLU A 75 11.67 18.58 -11.83
C GLU A 75 11.27 20.02 -12.17
N HIS A 76 10.00 20.26 -12.54
CA HIS A 76 9.48 21.59 -12.87
C HIS A 76 8.97 22.39 -11.66
N SER A 77 8.91 21.79 -10.48
CA SER A 77 8.49 22.43 -9.23
C SER A 77 9.67 22.90 -8.35
N ARG A 78 10.89 22.89 -8.91
CA ARG A 78 12.13 23.43 -8.32
C ARG A 78 12.58 24.67 -9.06
#